data_AF-A0A2T4A298-F1
#
_entry.id   AF-A0A2T4A298-F1
#
_cell.length_a   1.000
_cell.length_b   1.000
_cell.length_c   1.000
_cell.angle_alpha   90.00
_cell.angle_beta   90.00
_cell.angle_gamma   90.00
#
_symmetry.space_group_name_H-M   'P 1'
#
loop_
_entity.id
_entity.type
_entity.pdbx_description
1 polymer ?
#
loop_
_entity_poly.entity_id
_entity_poly.type
_entity_poly.pdbx_seq_one_letter_code
_entity_poly.pdbx_strand_id
1 'polypeptide(L)'
;MFCSQDIYQSFLHTISAHLDFESKTTVITGNTIRLEHQLVTKLIDCFEASGLGSRQDASLIIIPTLQNHSLLPRTTEAIPAAYKVAENFRKSDDFKEAEGVLRWVWGIMTELGEPRDLVLLELGELYRRALFSDRWQGFGITGINWMDLQQKTS
;
A
#
# COMPACT_ATOMS: atom_id res chain seq x y z
N MET A 1 16.16 -9.29 -28.64
CA MET A 1 16.40 -8.07 -27.84
C MET A 1 16.31 -8.46 -26.37
N PHE A 2 17.34 -9.15 -25.85
CA PHE A 2 17.41 -9.66 -24.47
C PHE A 2 18.44 -8.90 -23.61
N CYS A 3 19.31 -8.11 -24.27
CA CYS A 3 20.52 -7.58 -23.67
C CYS A 3 20.27 -6.51 -22.60
N SER A 4 19.28 -5.62 -22.76
CA SER A 4 19.01 -4.57 -21.76
C SER A 4 18.41 -5.12 -20.47
N GLN A 5 17.55 -6.14 -20.56
CA GLN A 5 16.94 -6.79 -19.41
C GLN A 5 17.97 -7.61 -18.61
N ASP A 6 18.84 -8.36 -19.30
CA ASP A 6 19.92 -9.14 -18.68
C ASP A 6 20.94 -8.23 -17.99
N ILE A 7 21.31 -7.10 -18.61
CA ILE A 7 22.21 -6.10 -18.01
C ILE A 7 21.57 -5.50 -16.75
N TYR A 8 20.28 -5.17 -16.79
CA TYR A 8 19.58 -4.61 -15.63
C TYR A 8 19.40 -5.62 -14.51
N GLN A 9 19.10 -6.88 -14.81
CA GLN A 9 19.04 -7.94 -13.82
C GLN A 9 20.40 -8.18 -13.15
N SER A 10 21.48 -8.24 -13.94
CA SER A 10 22.84 -8.41 -13.42
C SER A 10 23.28 -7.22 -12.57
N PHE A 11 22.91 -6.00 -12.99
CA PHE A 11 23.11 -4.78 -12.20
C PHE A 11 22.33 -4.82 -10.89
N LEU A 12 21.01 -5.07 -10.93
CA LEU A 12 20.15 -5.17 -9.75
C LEU A 12 20.64 -6.24 -8.77
N HIS A 13 21.09 -7.39 -9.27
CA HIS A 13 21.68 -8.46 -8.47
C HIS A 13 23.01 -8.06 -7.82
N THR A 14 23.84 -7.28 -8.50
CA THR A 14 25.12 -6.81 -7.96
C THR A 14 24.91 -5.71 -6.92
N ILE A 15 24.00 -4.77 -7.18
CA ILE A 15 23.75 -3.67 -6.26
C ILE A 15 22.91 -4.10 -5.06
N SER A 16 22.13 -5.19 -5.16
CA SER A 16 21.32 -5.64 -4.02
C SER A 16 22.15 -6.08 -2.82
N ALA A 17 23.39 -6.55 -3.06
CA ALA A 17 24.35 -6.85 -2.00
C ALA A 17 24.93 -5.58 -1.30
N HIS A 18 24.70 -4.39 -1.88
CA HIS A 18 25.28 -3.13 -1.45
C HIS A 18 24.22 -2.05 -1.13
N LEU A 19 22.97 -2.28 -1.53
CA LEU A 19 21.84 -1.42 -1.22
C LEU A 19 21.32 -1.81 0.14
N ASP A 20 21.35 -0.85 1.06
CA ASP A 20 20.56 -0.96 2.27
C ASP A 20 19.09 -0.71 1.90
N PHE A 21 18.30 -1.78 1.91
CA PHE A 21 16.87 -1.73 1.57
C PHE A 21 16.01 -1.22 2.74
N GLU A 22 16.61 -0.59 3.76
CA GLU A 22 15.93 0.21 4.80
C GLU A 22 15.11 1.41 4.25
N SER A 23 14.76 1.42 2.96
CA SER A 23 13.88 2.44 2.41
C SER A 23 12.44 2.22 2.85
N LYS A 24 11.96 3.18 3.63
CA LYS A 24 10.59 3.32 4.11
C LYS A 24 9.57 3.12 2.97
N THR A 25 8.71 2.10 3.10
CA THR A 25 7.49 2.00 2.31
C THR A 25 6.45 2.95 2.87
N THR A 26 5.92 3.83 2.04
CA THR A 26 4.85 4.76 2.42
C THR A 26 3.57 4.42 1.69
N VAL A 27 2.44 4.64 2.36
CA VAL A 27 1.12 4.57 1.73
C VAL A 27 0.83 5.93 1.11
N ILE A 28 0.58 5.96 -0.19
CA ILE A 28 0.12 7.15 -0.91
C ILE A 28 -1.37 7.02 -1.15
N THR A 29 -2.10 8.05 -0.76
CA THR A 29 -3.53 8.19 -1.02
C THR A 29 -3.77 9.25 -2.10
N GLY A 30 -4.65 8.92 -3.04
CA GLY A 30 -5.01 9.73 -4.22
C GLY A 30 -6.23 9.08 -4.90
N ASN A 31 -6.31 9.08 -6.24
CA ASN A 31 -7.37 8.34 -6.94
C ASN A 31 -7.36 6.84 -6.64
N THR A 32 -6.18 6.28 -6.35
CA THR A 32 -6.00 4.91 -5.89
C THR A 32 -5.00 4.88 -4.74
N ILE A 33 -5.18 3.94 -3.81
CA ILE A 33 -4.26 3.73 -2.70
C ILE A 33 -3.17 2.77 -3.17
N ARG A 34 -1.92 3.21 -3.06
CA ARG A 34 -0.76 2.42 -3.49
C ARG A 34 0.38 2.51 -2.50
N LEU A 35 1.21 1.48 -2.53
CA LEU A 35 2.49 1.48 -1.85
C LEU A 35 3.52 2.18 -2.72
N GLU A 36 4.23 3.12 -2.13
CA GLU A 36 5.42 3.71 -2.72
C GLU A 36 6.64 3.25 -1.93
N HIS A 37 7.53 2.55 -2.61
CA HIS A 37 8.82 2.16 -2.10
C HIS A 37 9.87 3.13 -2.66
N GLN A 38 10.50 3.93 -1.80
CA GLN A 38 11.35 5.04 -2.23
C GLN A 38 12.47 4.60 -3.19
N LEU A 39 13.07 3.42 -2.94
CA LEU A 39 14.10 2.89 -3.83
C LEU A 39 13.53 2.51 -5.20
N VAL A 40 12.33 1.94 -5.28
CA VAL A 40 11.69 1.59 -6.56
C VAL A 40 11.44 2.86 -7.36
N THR A 41 10.92 3.91 -6.71
CA THR A 41 10.71 5.20 -7.34
C THR A 41 12.02 5.76 -7.89
N LYS A 42 13.10 5.79 -7.09
CA LYS A 42 14.42 6.26 -7.54
C LYS A 42 14.98 5.45 -8.72
N LEU A 43 14.84 4.13 -8.70
CA LEU A 43 15.31 3.27 -9.79
C LEU A 43 14.52 3.53 -11.08
N ILE A 44 13.20 3.72 -10.98
CA ILE A 44 12.34 4.09 -12.11
C ILE A 44 12.72 5.47 -12.65
N ASP A 45 12.92 6.46 -11.78
CA ASP A 45 13.32 7.82 -12.16
C ASP A 45 14.68 7.80 -12.89
N CYS A 46 15.67 7.05 -12.37
CA CYS A 46 16.96 6.89 -13.02
C CYS A 46 16.86 6.19 -14.38
N PHE A 47 16.01 5.17 -14.51
CA PHE A 47 15.78 4.45 -15.77
C PHE A 47 15.25 5.40 -16.85
N GLU A 48 14.24 6.20 -16.50
CA GLU A 48 13.63 7.18 -17.40
C GLU A 48 14.61 8.31 -17.74
N ALA A 49 15.27 8.89 -16.73
CA ALA A 49 16.25 9.97 -16.92
C ALA A 49 17.46 9.55 -17.76
N SER A 50 17.80 8.26 -17.77
CA SER A 50 18.88 7.70 -18.60
C SER A 50 18.44 7.39 -20.03
N GLY A 51 17.17 7.63 -20.38
CA GLY A 51 16.63 7.39 -21.73
C GLY A 51 16.47 5.90 -22.07
N LEU A 52 16.41 5.02 -21.06
CA LEU A 52 16.32 3.57 -21.27
C LEU A 52 14.90 3.10 -21.62
N GLY A 53 13.90 3.96 -21.41
CA GLY A 53 12.49 3.75 -21.73
C GLY A 53 11.59 4.57 -20.84
N SER A 54 10.28 4.33 -20.92
CA SER A 54 9.29 5.03 -20.10
C SER A 54 9.27 4.53 -18.65
N ARG A 55 8.63 5.28 -17.73
CA ARG A 55 8.29 4.77 -16.37
C ARG A 55 7.58 3.42 -16.40
N GLN A 56 6.73 3.19 -17.41
CA GLN A 56 5.95 1.98 -17.53
C GLN A 56 6.85 0.79 -17.87
N ASP A 57 7.77 0.97 -18.83
CA ASP A 57 8.79 -0.02 -19.17
C ASP A 57 9.69 -0.32 -17.96
N ALA A 58 10.11 0.73 -17.24
CA ALA A 58 10.90 0.61 -16.03
C ALA A 58 10.16 -0.23 -14.97
N SER A 59 8.87 0.02 -14.77
CA SER A 59 8.06 -0.70 -13.78
C SER A 59 7.96 -2.20 -14.10
N LEU A 60 7.79 -2.54 -15.39
CA LEU A 60 7.69 -3.93 -15.85
C LEU A 60 9.00 -4.71 -15.72
N ILE A 61 10.16 -4.02 -15.65
CA ILE A 61 11.47 -4.66 -15.51
C ILE A 61 11.91 -4.69 -14.03
N ILE A 62 11.79 -3.55 -13.34
CA ILE A 62 12.34 -3.34 -12.00
C ILE A 62 11.50 -4.09 -10.95
N ILE A 63 10.17 -3.97 -10.99
CA ILE A 63 9.31 -4.56 -9.94
C ILE A 63 9.45 -6.09 -9.91
N PRO A 64 9.28 -6.84 -11.04
CA PRO A 64 9.43 -8.29 -11.01
C PRO A 64 10.84 -8.74 -10.63
N THR A 65 11.88 -8.01 -11.04
CA THR A 65 13.26 -8.34 -10.69
C THR A 65 13.49 -8.22 -9.18
N LEU A 66 13.05 -7.12 -8.56
CA LEU A 66 13.18 -6.93 -7.12
C LEU A 66 12.33 -7.94 -6.34
N GLN A 67 11.14 -8.28 -6.82
CA GLN A 67 10.30 -9.33 -6.24
C GLN A 67 10.98 -10.71 -6.28
N ASN A 68 11.53 -11.11 -7.43
CA ASN A 68 12.20 -12.40 -7.61
C ASN A 68 13.42 -12.56 -6.70
N HIS A 69 14.07 -11.45 -6.32
CA HIS A 69 15.19 -11.44 -5.40
C HIS A 69 14.79 -11.15 -3.94
N SER A 70 13.48 -11.09 -3.63
CA SER A 70 12.97 -10.77 -2.28
C SER A 70 13.48 -9.43 -1.73
N LEU A 71 13.69 -8.46 -2.62
CA LEU A 71 14.22 -7.13 -2.31
C LEU A 71 13.12 -6.08 -2.15
N LEU A 72 11.87 -6.43 -2.46
CA LEU A 72 10.73 -5.60 -2.09
C LEU A 72 10.20 -6.06 -0.73
N PRO A 73 9.93 -5.11 0.19
CA PRO A 73 9.25 -5.43 1.43
C PRO A 73 7.89 -6.06 1.14
N ARG A 74 7.47 -6.99 2.00
CA ARG A 74 6.16 -7.61 1.88
C ARG A 74 5.08 -6.55 2.06
N THR A 75 3.94 -6.72 1.40
CA THR A 75 2.79 -5.83 1.56
C THR A 75 2.38 -5.69 3.05
N THR A 76 2.58 -6.74 3.84
CA THR A 76 2.33 -6.75 5.29
C THR A 76 3.20 -5.76 6.08
N GLU A 77 4.41 -5.47 5.61
CA GLU A 77 5.33 -4.52 6.26
C GLU A 77 4.85 -3.07 6.14
N ALA A 78 4.00 -2.78 5.15
CA ALA A 78 3.41 -1.46 4.96
C ALA A 78 2.15 -1.21 5.80
N ILE A 79 1.59 -2.25 6.43
CA ILE A 79 0.33 -2.17 7.17
C ILE A 79 0.42 -1.23 8.40
N PRO A 80 1.49 -1.26 9.21
CA PRO A 80 1.65 -0.28 10.30
C PRO A 80 1.66 1.17 9.80
N ALA A 81 2.27 1.43 8.64
CA ALA A 81 2.25 2.76 8.03
C ALA A 81 0.85 3.13 7.55
N ALA A 82 0.09 2.18 7.00
CA ALA A 82 -1.29 2.37 6.58
C ALA A 82 -2.19 2.78 7.76
N TYR A 83 -2.09 2.09 8.90
CA TYR A 83 -2.84 2.48 10.11
C TYR A 83 -2.49 3.88 10.58
N LYS A 84 -1.20 4.26 10.55
CA LYS A 84 -0.78 5.63 10.89
C LYS A 84 -1.37 6.67 9.94
N VAL A 85 -1.46 6.37 8.64
CA VAL A 85 -2.08 7.25 7.65
C VAL A 85 -3.58 7.38 7.90
N ALA A 86 -4.29 6.26 8.11
CA ALA A 86 -5.72 6.25 8.44
C ALA A 86 -6.00 7.05 9.72
N GLU A 87 -5.14 6.93 10.73
CA GLU A 87 -5.26 7.68 11.97
C GLU A 87 -5.11 9.19 11.77
N ASN A 88 -4.21 9.62 10.88
CA ASN A 88 -4.04 11.03 10.56
C ASN A 88 -5.25 11.61 9.82
N PHE A 89 -5.84 10.84 8.88
CA PHE A 89 -7.09 11.23 8.23
C PHE A 89 -8.24 11.35 9.22
N ARG A 90 -8.37 10.37 10.12
CA ARG A 90 -9.40 10.39 11.17
C ARG A 90 -9.25 11.59 12.11
N LYS A 91 -8.03 11.98 12.47
CA LYS A 91 -7.76 13.19 13.27
C LYS A 91 -8.11 14.50 12.55
N SER A 92 -8.19 14.46 11.22
CA SER A 92 -8.50 15.61 10.37
C SER A 92 -9.96 15.63 9.91
N ASP A 93 -10.81 14.75 10.47
CA ASP A 93 -12.21 14.52 10.06
C ASP A 93 -12.39 14.07 8.58
N ASP A 94 -11.34 13.54 7.97
CA ASP A 94 -11.33 12.97 6.61
C ASP A 94 -11.73 11.49 6.64
N PHE A 95 -12.98 11.23 7.05
CA PHE A 95 -13.46 9.87 7.33
C PHE A 95 -13.45 8.93 6.10
N LYS A 96 -13.69 9.46 4.89
CA LYS A 96 -13.71 8.65 3.66
C LYS A 96 -12.32 8.17 3.28
N GLU A 97 -11.33 9.04 3.44
CA GLU A 97 -9.93 8.78 3.17
C GLU A 97 -9.39 7.75 4.17
N ALA A 98 -9.75 7.89 5.45
CA ALA A 98 -9.43 6.89 6.47
C ALA A 98 -10.06 5.52 6.15
N GLU A 99 -11.35 5.48 5.78
CA GLU A 99 -12.03 4.24 5.39
C GLU A 99 -11.37 3.60 4.16
N GLY A 100 -11.02 4.40 3.15
CA GLY A 100 -10.34 3.91 1.96
C GLY A 100 -9.07 3.14 2.32
N VAL A 101 -8.22 3.72 3.18
CA VAL A 101 -6.96 3.09 3.62
C VAL A 101 -7.24 1.81 4.40
N LEU A 102 -8.18 1.82 5.34
CA LEU A 102 -8.50 0.64 6.14
C LEU A 102 -9.15 -0.48 5.32
N ARG A 103 -10.01 -0.15 4.35
CA ARG A 103 -10.58 -1.15 3.42
C ARG A 103 -9.53 -1.73 2.47
N TRP A 104 -8.53 -0.94 2.09
CA TRP A 104 -7.37 -1.45 1.35
C TRP A 104 -6.57 -2.46 2.19
N VAL A 105 -6.32 -2.16 3.49
CA VAL A 105 -5.70 -3.13 4.42
C VAL A 105 -6.57 -4.39 4.56
N TRP A 106 -7.89 -4.24 4.69
CA TRP A 106 -8.82 -5.37 4.76
C TRP A 106 -8.70 -6.30 3.54
N GLY A 107 -8.63 -5.72 2.33
CA GLY A 107 -8.44 -6.46 1.09
C GLY A 107 -7.15 -7.27 1.10
N ILE A 108 -6.03 -6.65 1.47
CA ILE A 108 -4.72 -7.32 1.57
C ILE A 108 -4.76 -8.49 2.55
N MET A 109 -5.28 -8.27 3.76
CA MET A 109 -5.33 -9.34 4.76
C MET A 109 -6.25 -10.47 4.33
N THR A 110 -7.33 -10.17 3.59
CA THR A 110 -8.22 -11.18 3.02
C THR A 110 -7.51 -12.04 1.98
N GLU A 111 -6.77 -11.41 1.05
CA GLU A 111 -6.01 -12.11 0.01
C GLU A 111 -4.88 -12.98 0.59
N LEU A 112 -4.24 -12.51 1.67
CA LEU A 112 -3.17 -13.24 2.35
C LEU A 112 -3.68 -14.33 3.30
N GLY A 113 -4.97 -14.35 3.62
CA GLY A 113 -5.54 -15.26 4.63
C GLY A 113 -5.10 -14.95 6.06
N GLU A 114 -4.66 -13.71 6.32
CA GLU A 114 -4.16 -13.26 7.62
C GLU A 114 -5.30 -12.81 8.55
N PRO A 115 -5.10 -12.84 9.89
CA PRO A 115 -6.10 -12.35 10.85
C PRO A 115 -6.49 -10.89 10.61
N ARG A 116 -7.79 -10.60 10.68
CA ARG A 116 -8.38 -9.29 10.37
C ARG A 116 -8.88 -8.51 11.58
N ASP A 117 -8.67 -9.03 12.79
CA ASP A 117 -9.24 -8.44 14.02
C ASP A 117 -8.82 -6.98 14.23
N LEU A 118 -7.55 -6.67 13.93
CA LEU A 118 -7.03 -5.31 14.09
C LEU A 118 -7.65 -4.33 13.08
N VAL A 119 -7.74 -4.70 11.80
CA VAL A 119 -8.35 -3.82 10.78
C VAL A 119 -9.84 -3.65 11.03
N LEU A 120 -10.51 -4.70 11.52
CA LEU A 120 -11.91 -4.65 11.91
C LEU A 120 -12.10 -3.69 13.11
N LEU A 121 -11.23 -3.74 14.12
CA LEU A 121 -11.25 -2.83 15.25
C LEU A 121 -11.08 -1.37 14.81
N GLU A 122 -10.09 -1.09 13.95
CA GLU A 122 -9.82 0.26 13.44
C GLU A 122 -10.99 0.81 12.61
N LEU A 123 -11.62 -0.03 11.76
CA LEU A 123 -12.83 0.33 11.02
C LEU A 123 -14.01 0.60 11.97
N GLY A 124 -14.18 -0.22 13.00
CA GLY A 124 -15.21 -0.04 14.02
C GLY A 124 -15.04 1.30 14.75
N GLU A 125 -13.83 1.63 15.16
CA GLU A 125 -13.51 2.91 15.79
C GLU A 125 -13.73 4.11 14.86
N LEU A 126 -13.40 3.97 13.57
CA LEU A 126 -13.66 4.99 12.56
C LEU A 126 -15.16 5.28 12.45
N TYR A 127 -15.97 4.25 12.21
CA TYR A 127 -17.41 4.41 12.01
C TYR A 127 -18.12 4.84 13.30
N ARG A 128 -17.69 4.33 14.46
CA ARG A 128 -18.19 4.76 15.76
C ARG A 128 -17.98 6.25 15.97
N ARG A 129 -16.80 6.78 15.62
CA ARG A 129 -16.56 8.24 15.70
C ARG A 129 -17.42 9.03 14.73
N ALA A 130 -17.55 8.56 13.49
CA ALA A 130 -18.41 9.19 12.50
C ALA A 130 -19.89 9.24 12.92
N LEU A 131 -20.39 8.20 13.62
CA LEU A 131 -21.76 8.15 14.15
C LEU A 131 -22.09 9.29 15.09
N PHE A 132 -21.11 9.74 15.89
CA PHE A 132 -21.29 10.83 16.85
C PHE A 132 -21.05 12.22 16.23
N SER A 133 -20.81 12.29 14.92
CA SER A 133 -20.73 13.54 14.18
C SER A 133 -22.02 13.77 13.40
N ASP A 134 -22.66 14.92 13.60
CA ASP A 134 -23.90 15.29 12.87
C ASP A 134 -23.73 15.22 11.35
N ARG A 135 -22.52 15.54 10.86
CA ARG A 135 -22.19 15.53 9.42
C ARG A 135 -21.96 14.12 8.88
N TRP A 136 -21.43 13.21 9.69
CA TRP A 136 -20.93 11.91 9.25
C TRP A 136 -21.74 10.72 9.79
N GLN A 137 -22.84 10.98 10.48
CA GLN A 137 -23.67 9.94 11.07
C GLN A 137 -24.11 8.89 10.04
N GLY A 138 -24.60 9.32 8.88
CA GLY A 138 -25.00 8.41 7.80
C GLY A 138 -23.85 7.51 7.32
N PHE A 139 -22.65 8.08 7.20
CA PHE A 139 -21.43 7.34 6.86
C PHE A 139 -21.11 6.27 7.92
N GLY A 140 -21.20 6.62 9.20
CA GLY A 140 -20.97 5.68 10.30
C GLY A 140 -21.95 4.49 10.28
N ILE A 141 -23.24 4.76 10.04
CA ILE A 141 -24.26 3.70 9.94
C ILE A 141 -23.96 2.76 8.77
N THR A 142 -23.68 3.32 7.58
CA THR A 142 -23.35 2.52 6.38
C THR A 142 -22.11 1.66 6.60
N GLY A 143 -21.08 2.20 7.27
CA GLY A 143 -19.85 1.49 7.57
C GLY A 143 -20.04 0.29 8.50
N ILE A 144 -20.81 0.45 9.59
CA ILE A 144 -21.11 -0.64 10.52
C ILE A 144 -21.90 -1.75 9.82
N ASN A 145 -22.92 -1.40 9.03
CA ASN A 145 -23.68 -2.38 8.25
C ASN A 145 -22.77 -3.15 7.28
N TRP A 146 -21.77 -2.49 6.68
CA TRP A 146 -20.79 -3.15 5.84
C TRP A 146 -19.94 -4.16 6.63
N MET A 147 -19.47 -3.81 7.84
CA MET A 147 -18.68 -4.72 8.69
C MET A 147 -19.48 -5.98 9.06
N ASP A 148 -20.74 -5.83 9.44
CA ASP A 148 -21.64 -6.95 9.77
C ASP A 148 -21.83 -7.91 8.58
N LEU A 149 -21.90 -7.37 7.37
CA LEU A 149 -21.97 -8.18 6.15
C LEU A 149 -20.67 -8.97 5.93
N GLN A 150 -19.51 -8.36 6.15
CA GLN A 150 -18.22 -9.06 5.96
C GLN A 150 -18.02 -10.22 6.94
N GLN A 151 -18.48 -10.07 8.19
CA GLN A 151 -18.40 -11.13 9.20
C GLN A 151 -19.27 -12.35 8.87
N LYS A 152 -20.41 -12.14 8.19
CA LYS A 152 -21.30 -13.23 7.75
C LYS A 152 -20.79 -13.99 6.53
N THR A 153 -19.81 -13.43 5.83
CA THR A 153 -19.28 -13.96 4.56
C THR A 153 -17.87 -14.53 4.72
N SER A 154 -17.27 -14.40 5.91
CA SER A 154 -15.97 -14.98 6.29
C SER A 154 -16.15 -16.33 6.95
#